data_AF-X1V1H9-F1
#
_entry.id   AF-X1V1H9-F1
#
_cell.length_a   1.000
_cell.length_b   1.000
_cell.length_c   1.000
_cell.angle_alpha   90.00
_cell.angle_beta   90.00
_cell.angle_gamma   90.00
#
_symmetry.space_group_name_H-M   'P 1'
#
loop_
_entity.id
_entity.type
_entity.pdbx_description
1 polymer ?
#
loop_
_entity_poly.entity_id
_entity_poly.type
_entity_poly.pdbx_seq_one_letter_code
_entity_poly.pdbx_strand_id
1 'polypeptide(L)'
;AALECLNHLYDFVRLYINFFQPTLKLRLKTRHGARVHKAYDEAHTPYHRLVVSGVLAGTEQEDLEQLYRSLNPVSLLRQINENLERLWDTAEHPTNKQGEVKTYEASVT
;
A
#
# COMPACT_ATOMS: atom_id res chain seq x y z
N ALA A 1 -8.16 -2.01 -19.03
CA ALA A 1 -7.88 -3.22 -18.24
C ALA A 1 -6.98 -2.93 -17.05
N ALA A 2 -5.64 -3.02 -17.16
CA ALA A 2 -4.73 -2.93 -15.99
C ALA A 2 -4.88 -1.65 -15.16
N LEU A 3 -4.98 -0.48 -15.81
CA LEU A 3 -5.20 0.80 -15.12
C LEU A 3 -6.51 0.83 -14.33
N GLU A 4 -7.59 0.28 -14.89
CA GLU A 4 -8.90 0.23 -14.23
C GLU A 4 -8.86 -0.69 -13.02
N CYS A 5 -8.20 -1.86 -13.14
CA CYS A 5 -7.97 -2.77 -12.02
C CYS A 5 -7.17 -2.10 -10.90
N LEU A 6 -6.11 -1.35 -11.25
CA LEU A 6 -5.30 -0.62 -10.28
C LEU A 6 -6.09 0.48 -9.56
N ASN A 7 -6.89 1.26 -10.30
CA ASN A 7 -7.75 2.29 -9.71
C ASN A 7 -8.79 1.66 -8.75
N HIS A 8 -9.39 0.54 -9.15
CA HIS A 8 -10.35 -0.14 -8.30
C HIS A 8 -9.71 -0.73 -7.02
N LEU A 9 -8.50 -1.28 -7.13
CA LEU A 9 -7.71 -1.69 -5.96
C LEU A 9 -7.44 -0.50 -5.04
N TYR A 10 -7.07 0.66 -5.61
CA TYR A 10 -6.76 1.86 -4.85
C TYR A 10 -7.95 2.37 -4.02
N ASP A 11 -9.19 2.19 -4.50
CA ASP A 11 -10.41 2.56 -3.75
C ASP A 11 -10.50 1.87 -2.38
N PHE A 12 -10.03 0.63 -2.28
CA PHE A 12 -9.99 -0.12 -1.02
C PHE A 12 -8.72 0.15 -0.21
N VAL A 13 -7.57 0.18 -0.88
CA VAL A 13 -6.27 0.39 -0.23
C VAL A 13 -6.22 1.73 0.49
N ARG A 14 -6.76 2.81 -0.10
CA ARG A 14 -6.81 4.12 0.54
C ARG A 14 -7.61 4.10 1.85
N LEU A 15 -8.69 3.33 1.91
CA LEU A 15 -9.52 3.21 3.12
C LEU A 15 -8.78 2.42 4.19
N TYR A 16 -8.18 1.29 3.80
CA TYR A 16 -7.42 0.45 4.73
C TYR A 16 -6.26 1.22 5.37
N ILE A 17 -5.43 1.87 4.57
CA ILE A 17 -4.24 2.59 5.05
C ILE A 17 -4.64 3.80 5.90
N ASN A 18 -5.58 4.62 5.44
CA ASN A 18 -5.90 5.88 6.12
C ASN A 18 -6.63 5.67 7.45
N PHE A 19 -7.50 4.67 7.54
CA PHE A 19 -8.33 4.45 8.72
C PHE A 19 -7.74 3.44 9.70
N PHE A 20 -6.97 2.44 9.24
CA PHE A 20 -6.61 1.29 10.07
C PHE A 20 -5.11 1.01 10.21
N GLN A 21 -4.22 1.73 9.49
CA GLN A 21 -2.78 1.53 9.61
C GLN A 21 -2.10 2.65 10.40
N PRO A 22 -1.62 2.39 11.62
CA PRO A 22 -0.85 3.37 12.39
C PRO A 22 0.48 3.71 11.68
N THR A 23 0.83 4.99 11.66
CA THR A 23 2.09 5.47 11.07
C THR A 23 2.88 6.29 12.07
N LEU A 24 4.20 6.05 12.12
CA LEU A 24 5.17 6.85 12.87
C LEU A 24 5.59 8.05 12.01
N LYS A 25 5.31 9.27 12.48
CA LYS A 25 5.76 10.49 11.80
C LYS A 25 7.05 10.96 12.44
N LEU A 26 8.02 11.36 11.62
CA LEU A 26 9.29 11.90 12.10
C LEU A 26 9.05 13.32 12.65
N ARG A 27 9.32 13.55 13.94
CA ARG A 27 9.18 14.88 14.56
C ARG A 27 10.48 15.67 14.52
N LEU A 28 11.60 15.00 14.77
CA LEU A 28 12.90 15.64 14.86
C LEU A 28 13.96 14.80 14.19
N LYS A 29 14.87 15.46 13.48
CA LYS A 29 16.08 14.87 12.91
C LYS A 29 17.25 15.79 13.20
N THR A 30 18.19 15.34 14.03
CA THR A 30 19.42 16.08 14.35
C THR A 30 20.64 15.34 13.82
N ARG A 31 21.69 16.08 13.46
CA ARG A 31 22.97 15.54 13.00
C ARG A 31 24.09 15.99 13.92
N HIS A 32 24.88 15.05 14.39
CA HIS A 32 26.09 15.29 15.17
C HIS A 32 27.27 14.62 14.46
N GLY A 33 28.01 15.41 13.66
CA GLY A 33 29.07 14.92 12.79
C GLY A 33 28.54 13.88 11.80
N ALA A 34 29.06 12.64 11.87
CA ALA A 34 28.63 11.54 11.02
C ALA A 34 27.31 10.87 11.48
N ARG A 35 26.83 11.11 12.70
CA ARG A 35 25.63 10.43 13.25
C ARG A 35 24.36 11.25 13.05
N VAL A 36 23.26 10.56 12.73
CA VAL A 36 21.91 11.13 12.62
C VAL A 36 21.01 10.51 13.68
N HIS A 37 20.40 11.35 14.50
CA HIS A 37 19.38 10.94 15.46
C HIS A 37 17.99 11.34 14.94
N LYS A 38 17.01 10.45 15.08
CA LYS A 38 15.63 10.65 14.67
C LYS A 38 14.71 10.38 15.85
N ALA A 39 13.87 11.34 16.20
CA ALA A 39 12.79 11.15 17.16
C ALA A 39 11.46 11.10 16.41
N TYR A 40 10.73 10.01 16.59
CA TYR A 40 9.43 9.76 15.99
C TYR A 40 8.31 10.07 16.97
N ASP A 41 7.17 10.46 16.42
CA ASP A 41 5.93 10.62 17.16
C ASP A 41 5.30 9.29 17.53
N GLU A 42 4.29 9.32 18.40
CA GLU A 42 3.44 8.14 18.65
C GLU A 42 2.75 7.66 17.37
N ALA A 43 2.55 6.35 17.26
CA ALA A 43 1.91 5.75 16.10
C ALA A 43 0.40 6.03 16.10
N HIS A 44 -0.07 6.77 15.10
CA HIS A 44 -1.50 7.03 14.88
C HIS A 44 -1.85 6.83 13.41
N THR A 45 -3.11 6.45 13.15
CA THR A 45 -3.63 6.37 11.78
C THR A 45 -3.73 7.78 11.17
N PRO A 46 -3.60 7.93 9.84
CA PRO A 46 -3.83 9.21 9.18
C PRO A 46 -5.18 9.85 9.53
N TYR A 47 -6.25 9.05 9.60
CA TYR A 47 -7.57 9.50 10.04
C TYR A 47 -7.54 10.11 11.45
N HIS A 48 -6.95 9.41 12.44
CA HIS A 48 -6.87 9.91 13.80
C HIS A 48 -6.07 11.23 13.88
N ARG A 49 -4.97 11.34 13.12
CA ARG A 49 -4.19 12.59 13.03
C ARG A 49 -5.01 13.73 12.43
N LEU A 50 -5.80 13.45 11.40
CA LEU A 50 -6.67 14.44 10.76
C LEU A 50 -7.73 14.96 11.74
N VAL A 51 -8.38 14.07 12.49
CA VAL A 51 -9.35 14.46 13.53
C VAL A 51 -8.67 15.33 14.60
N VAL A 52 -7.52 14.91 15.13
CA VAL A 52 -6.79 15.66 16.18
C VAL A 52 -6.27 17.01 15.68
N SER A 53 -5.97 17.15 14.39
CA SER A 53 -5.50 18.43 13.83
C SER A 53 -6.57 19.53 13.85
N GLY A 54 -7.85 19.19 13.95
CA GLY A 54 -8.95 20.17 13.98
C GLY A 54 -9.12 20.97 12.69
N VAL A 55 -8.56 20.50 11.57
CA VAL A 55 -8.63 21.18 10.27
C VAL A 55 -10.00 21.00 9.60
N LEU A 56 -10.70 19.91 9.92
CA LEU A 56 -12.04 19.63 9.40
C LEU A 56 -13.10 20.47 10.12
N ALA A 57 -14.11 20.94 9.39
CA ALA A 57 -15.22 21.70 9.96
C ALA A 57 -16.57 21.05 9.65
N GLY A 58 -17.45 21.03 10.66
CA GLY A 58 -18.86 20.65 10.52
C GLY A 58 -19.05 19.27 9.87
N THR A 59 -19.74 19.26 8.72
CA THR A 59 -20.23 18.06 8.04
C THR A 59 -19.11 17.15 7.53
N GLU A 60 -17.94 17.68 7.17
CA GLU A 60 -16.82 16.87 6.64
C GLU A 60 -16.29 15.87 7.67
N GLN A 61 -16.27 16.26 8.95
CA GLN A 61 -15.83 15.39 10.03
C GLN A 61 -16.88 14.31 10.32
N GLU A 62 -18.16 14.67 10.27
CA GLU A 62 -19.29 13.75 10.47
C GLU A 62 -19.33 12.68 9.36
N ASP A 63 -19.16 13.09 8.11
CA ASP A 63 -19.11 12.19 6.95
C ASP A 63 -17.94 11.19 7.07
N LEU A 64 -16.76 11.66 7.48
CA LEU A 64 -15.59 10.81 7.69
C LEU A 64 -15.76 9.86 8.87
N GLU A 65 -16.41 10.29 9.95
CA GLU A 65 -16.74 9.42 11.08
C GLU A 65 -17.77 8.35 10.68
N GLN A 66 -18.81 8.73 9.94
CA GLN A 66 -19.80 7.79 9.43
C GLN A 66 -19.15 6.76 8.50
N LEU A 67 -18.28 7.22 7.59
CA LEU A 67 -17.49 6.34 6.74
C LEU A 67 -16.66 5.38 7.60
N TYR A 68 -15.88 5.88 8.56
CA TYR A 68 -15.07 5.03 9.44
C TYR A 68 -15.89 3.93 10.13
N ARG A 69 -17.06 4.30 10.68
CA ARG A 69 -17.98 3.36 11.36
C ARG A 69 -18.57 2.31 10.42
N SER A 70 -18.70 2.62 9.13
CA SER A 70 -19.20 1.68 8.12
C SER A 70 -18.15 0.65 7.66
N LEU A 71 -16.85 0.92 7.89
CA LEU A 71 -15.77 0.09 7.38
C LEU A 71 -15.48 -1.10 8.30
N ASN A 72 -15.15 -2.23 7.67
CA ASN A 72 -14.63 -3.41 8.35
C ASN A 72 -13.23 -3.75 7.80
N PRO A 73 -12.17 -3.72 8.62
CA PRO A 73 -10.79 -3.92 8.16
C PRO A 73 -10.54 -5.32 7.60
N VAL A 74 -11.23 -6.35 8.09
CA VAL A 74 -11.11 -7.72 7.58
C VAL A 74 -11.74 -7.83 6.19
N SER A 75 -12.94 -7.26 6.02
CA SER A 75 -13.61 -7.20 4.72
C SER A 75 -12.81 -6.39 3.70
N LEU A 76 -12.19 -5.28 4.10
CA LEU A 76 -11.32 -4.48 3.24
C LEU A 76 -10.08 -5.26 2.80
N LEU A 77 -9.40 -5.93 3.73
CA LEU A 77 -8.22 -6.72 3.40
C LEU A 77 -8.54 -7.85 2.41
N ARG A 78 -9.68 -8.53 2.59
CA ARG A 78 -10.17 -9.52 1.62
C ARG A 78 -10.37 -8.92 0.23
N GLN A 79 -11.08 -7.78 0.13
CA GLN A 79 -11.32 -7.10 -1.14
C GLN A 79 -10.01 -6.62 -1.80
N ILE A 80 -9.05 -6.17 -1.02
CA ILE A 80 -7.71 -5.78 -1.51
C ILE A 80 -7.03 -6.99 -2.15
N ASN A 81 -7.00 -8.14 -1.47
CA ASN A 81 -6.37 -9.34 -1.99
C ASN A 81 -7.07 -9.86 -3.26
N GLU A 82 -8.40 -9.90 -3.28
CA GLU A 82 -9.17 -10.30 -4.47
C GLU A 82 -8.88 -9.40 -5.69
N ASN A 83 -8.71 -8.09 -5.47
CA ASN A 83 -8.40 -7.16 -6.55
C ASN A 83 -6.92 -7.18 -6.97
N LEU A 84 -6.01 -7.54 -6.05
CA LEU A 84 -4.61 -7.80 -6.40
C LEU A 84 -4.49 -9.01 -7.34
N GLU A 85 -5.20 -10.10 -7.07
CA GLU A 85 -5.22 -11.27 -7.96
C GLU A 85 -5.71 -10.88 -9.37
N ARG A 86 -6.82 -10.13 -9.46
CA ARG A 86 -7.34 -9.63 -10.74
C ARG A 86 -6.37 -8.72 -11.47
N LEU A 87 -5.65 -7.87 -10.74
CA LEU A 87 -4.61 -7.03 -11.33
C LEU A 87 -3.46 -7.89 -11.87
N TRP A 88 -3.10 -8.95 -11.14
CA TRP A 88 -2.06 -9.90 -11.54
C TRP A 88 -2.39 -10.60 -12.85
N ASP A 89 -3.65 -10.97 -13.07
CA ASP A 89 -4.12 -11.57 -14.33
C ASP A 89 -3.94 -10.64 -15.55
N THR A 90 -3.79 -9.32 -15.33
CA THR A 90 -3.54 -8.36 -16.40
C THR A 90 -2.05 -8.11 -16.67
N ALA A 91 -1.15 -8.74 -15.90
CA ALA A 91 0.28 -8.53 -16.03
C ALA A 91 0.83 -9.16 -17.33
N GLU A 92 1.77 -8.47 -17.97
CA GLU A 92 2.56 -9.07 -19.03
C GLU A 92 3.55 -10.06 -18.42
N HIS A 93 3.33 -11.35 -18.64
CA HIS A 93 4.31 -12.36 -18.27
C HIS A 93 5.35 -12.48 -19.39
N PRO A 94 6.66 -12.43 -19.07
CA PRO A 94 7.67 -12.75 -20.06
C PRO A 94 7.40 -14.18 -20.55
N THR A 95 7.18 -14.33 -21.85
CA THR A 95 7.15 -15.64 -22.48
C THR A 95 8.50 -16.28 -22.19
N ASN A 96 8.50 -17.34 -21.38
CA ASN A 96 9.69 -18.12 -21.09
C ASN A 96 10.16 -18.73 -22.42
N LYS A 97 11.05 -18.04 -23.13
CA LYS A 97 11.80 -18.62 -24.24
C LYS A 97 12.68 -19.68 -23.62
N GLN A 98 12.16 -20.91 -23.55
CA GLN A 98 12.94 -22.10 -23.25
C GLN A 98 14.19 -22.01 -24.11
N GLY A 99 15.34 -21.79 -23.46
CA GLY A 99 16.61 -21.64 -24.16
C GLY A 99 16.82 -22.84 -25.05
N GLU A 100 17.15 -22.60 -26.32
CA GLU A 100 17.67 -23.63 -27.21
C GLU A 100 18.76 -24.39 -26.46
N VAL A 101 18.48 -25.64 -26.11
CA VAL A 101 19.48 -26.55 -25.57
C VAL A 101 20.44 -26.82 -26.72
N LYS A 102 21.58 -26.13 -26.74
CA LYS A 102 22.67 -26.45 -27.66
C LYS A 102 23.26 -27.79 -27.24
N THR A 103 22.87 -28.86 -27.94
CA THR A 103 23.54 -30.15 -27.89
C THR A 103 24.88 -30.03 -28.61
N TYR A 104 25.97 -30.18 -27.86
CA TYR A 104 27.31 -30.33 -28.43
C TYR A 104 27.63 -31.83 -28.43
N GLU A 105 27.59 -32.45 -29.61
CA GLU A 105 28.11 -33.81 -29.83
C GLU A 105 29.63 -33.77 -29.69
N ALA A 106 30.16 -34.36 -28.61
CA ALA A 106 31.59 -34.52 -28.43
C ALA A 106 32.07 -35.71 -29.27
N SER A 107 32.72 -35.43 -30.40
CA SER A 107 33.47 -36.44 -31.16
C SER A 107 34.75 -36.78 -30.40
N VAL A 108 34.80 -37.96 -29.78
CA VAL A 108 36.04 -38.52 -29.21
C VAL A 108 36.73 -39.37 -30.29
N THR A 109 38.03 -39.10 -30.47
CA THR A 109 38.95 -39.79 -31.40
C THR A 109 39.41 -41.12 -30.86
#